data_AF-A0A661C2L9-F1
#
_entry.id   AF-A0A661C2L9-F1
#
_cell.length_a   1.000
_cell.length_b   1.000
_cell.length_c   1.000
_cell.angle_alpha   90.00
_cell.angle_beta   90.00
_cell.angle_gamma   90.00
#
_symmetry.space_group_name_H-M   'P 1'
#
loop_
_entity.id
_entity.type
_entity.pdbx_description
1 polymer ?
#
loop_
_entity_poly.entity_id
_entity_poly.type
_entity_poly.pdbx_seq_one_letter_code
_entity_poly.pdbx_strand_id
1 'polypeptide(L)'
;MTAMELTLGIFFDGTGNNINDKPSTISNVAKLYRVYSKSDAPMIRKLYIRGVGSEKYKEDNDRLGGQSALSNGIDRMFGGAFGSGGHDRIDFILDQAKTILKEDTGVTKLTFDVFGFSRGAALARHFINVIRKEPLHAKQSIRFLGLFDTVGSFGLPGNNKDNFDFRIPKNSVKYIYHLIAENELRKNFDLHSIRPNSSIPLDHDDSSCTGNRWAVEILCPGVHSDIGGGYDQLKPGEKKLEHGNRNNRLSRHYLKQMHNRAKACGVPFDDTSAGEFKQQWNYGETLSKSIASLLNQYKKQPGLRLKHAILREAIQTIDVLSDELRGMPKRIRNKRPNPRYKQHKREIENMRESGIPLLETIFLQDAFNNNKQHYKKFLLSYKKINKGFIHISHTPINNSIGMDAQITSSVVNTRVWPALEGTAYASLIKRAVKRDIFYNRYD
;
A
#
# COMPACT_ATOMS: atom_id res chain seq x y z
N MET A 1 -37.34 -6.57 -21.18
CA MET A 1 -35.97 -6.63 -21.71
C MET A 1 -35.03 -6.93 -20.55
N THR A 2 -34.15 -7.92 -20.68
CA THR A 2 -33.09 -8.21 -19.71
C THR A 2 -32.16 -6.99 -19.64
N ALA A 3 -31.95 -6.42 -18.45
CA ALA A 3 -31.03 -5.30 -18.27
C ALA A 3 -29.61 -5.73 -18.70
N MET A 4 -29.04 -5.11 -19.74
CA MET A 4 -27.63 -5.32 -20.10
C MET A 4 -26.75 -4.59 -19.09
N GLU A 5 -25.86 -5.36 -18.45
CA GLU A 5 -24.92 -4.89 -17.44
C GLU A 5 -23.50 -4.91 -17.99
N LEU A 6 -22.84 -3.75 -17.97
CA LEU A 6 -21.41 -3.61 -18.23
C LEU A 6 -20.66 -3.60 -16.90
N THR A 7 -19.61 -4.41 -16.80
CA THR A 7 -18.63 -4.33 -15.71
C THR A 7 -17.35 -3.65 -16.20
N LEU A 8 -16.91 -2.60 -15.51
CA LEU A 8 -15.69 -1.85 -15.80
C LEU A 8 -14.69 -1.92 -14.64
N GLY A 9 -13.55 -2.57 -14.86
CA GLY A 9 -12.42 -2.58 -13.93
C GLY A 9 -11.52 -1.36 -14.12
N ILE A 10 -11.22 -0.61 -13.06
CA ILE A 10 -10.38 0.60 -13.12
C ILE A 10 -9.20 0.44 -12.17
N PHE A 11 -7.98 0.61 -12.69
CA PHE A 11 -6.75 0.29 -11.98
C PHE A 11 -5.80 1.50 -11.94
N PHE A 12 -5.66 2.14 -10.78
CA PHE A 12 -4.78 3.29 -10.56
C PHE A 12 -3.47 2.87 -9.89
N ASP A 13 -2.36 2.85 -10.64
CA ASP A 13 -1.08 2.41 -10.09
C ASP A 13 -0.40 3.44 -9.18
N GLY A 14 0.48 2.95 -8.32
CA GLY A 14 1.33 3.75 -7.44
C GLY A 14 2.45 4.47 -8.17
N THR A 15 3.01 5.48 -7.52
CA THR A 15 4.08 6.35 -8.06
C THR A 15 5.20 5.58 -8.73
N GLY A 16 5.61 6.03 -9.92
CA GLY A 16 6.76 5.48 -10.62
C GLY A 16 6.54 4.08 -11.19
N ASN A 17 5.41 3.41 -10.89
CA ASN A 17 5.10 2.10 -11.43
C ASN A 17 4.45 2.22 -12.81
N ASN A 18 4.82 1.29 -13.68
CA ASN A 18 4.22 1.10 -14.98
C ASN A 18 4.01 -0.41 -15.24
N ILE A 19 2.88 -0.78 -15.83
CA ILE A 19 2.61 -2.17 -16.22
C ILE A 19 3.58 -2.70 -17.29
N ASN A 20 4.29 -1.82 -18.02
CA ASN A 20 5.35 -2.24 -18.96
C ASN A 20 6.71 -2.50 -18.29
N ASP A 21 6.85 -2.26 -16.98
CA ASP A 21 8.05 -2.67 -16.28
C ASP A 21 8.18 -4.20 -16.29
N LYS A 22 9.38 -4.70 -15.92
CA LYS A 22 9.62 -6.14 -15.84
C LYS A 22 8.53 -6.81 -15.01
N PRO A 23 7.96 -7.95 -15.43
CA PRO A 23 6.88 -8.61 -14.70
C PRO A 23 7.21 -8.92 -13.22
N SER A 24 8.48 -9.10 -12.86
CA SER A 24 8.93 -9.27 -11.47
C SER A 24 8.77 -8.00 -10.62
N THR A 25 8.84 -6.83 -11.25
CA THR A 25 8.90 -5.51 -10.64
C THR A 25 7.57 -4.77 -10.61
N ILE A 26 6.60 -5.13 -11.47
CA ILE A 26 5.31 -4.44 -11.51
C ILE A 26 4.56 -4.51 -10.17
N SER A 27 3.71 -3.51 -9.94
CA SER A 27 2.86 -3.42 -8.75
C SER A 27 1.82 -4.53 -8.69
N ASN A 28 1.19 -4.67 -7.53
CA ASN A 28 0.04 -5.55 -7.37
C ASN A 28 -1.19 -5.04 -8.14
N VAL A 29 -1.34 -3.73 -8.35
CA VAL A 29 -2.42 -3.16 -9.18
C VAL A 29 -2.28 -3.61 -10.64
N ALA A 30 -1.07 -3.49 -11.20
CA ALA A 30 -0.76 -3.98 -12.54
C ALA A 30 -0.98 -5.50 -12.68
N LYS A 31 -0.60 -6.28 -11.65
CA LYS A 31 -0.85 -7.74 -11.65
C LYS A 31 -2.34 -8.08 -11.63
N LEU A 32 -3.15 -7.37 -10.83
CA LEU A 32 -4.60 -7.56 -10.81
C LEU A 32 -5.24 -7.17 -12.14
N TYR A 33 -4.79 -6.09 -12.79
CA TYR A 33 -5.24 -5.70 -14.13
C TYR A 33 -5.01 -6.81 -15.16
N ARG A 34 -3.81 -7.44 -15.13
CA ARG A 34 -3.45 -8.50 -16.07
C ARG A 34 -4.39 -9.71 -15.98
N VAL A 35 -4.81 -10.07 -14.78
CA VAL A 35 -5.72 -11.22 -14.56
C VAL A 35 -7.21 -10.83 -14.54
N TYR A 36 -7.54 -9.55 -14.71
CA TYR A 36 -8.94 -9.11 -14.81
C TYR A 36 -9.52 -9.54 -16.17
N SER A 37 -10.66 -10.21 -16.14
CA SER A 37 -11.33 -10.75 -17.33
C SER A 37 -11.67 -9.66 -18.34
N LYS A 38 -11.77 -10.07 -19.59
CA LYS A 38 -12.23 -9.24 -20.70
C LYS A 38 -13.15 -10.10 -21.55
N SER A 39 -14.39 -9.67 -21.72
CA SER A 39 -15.41 -10.45 -22.41
C SER A 39 -16.46 -9.52 -23.02
N ASP A 40 -17.04 -9.92 -24.14
CA ASP A 40 -18.19 -9.25 -24.75
C ASP A 40 -19.52 -9.81 -24.22
N ALA A 41 -19.53 -11.05 -23.73
CA ALA A 41 -20.70 -11.68 -23.12
C ALA A 41 -20.24 -12.60 -21.95
N PRO A 42 -20.43 -12.20 -20.68
CA PRO A 42 -20.92 -10.90 -20.21
C PRO A 42 -20.00 -9.73 -20.59
N MET A 43 -20.55 -8.51 -20.67
CA MET A 43 -19.78 -7.32 -21.05
C MET A 43 -18.83 -6.90 -19.92
N ILE A 44 -17.55 -7.16 -20.12
CA ILE A 44 -16.48 -6.85 -19.17
C ILE A 44 -15.36 -6.10 -19.89
N ARG A 45 -15.04 -4.91 -19.38
CA ARG A 45 -13.97 -4.03 -19.85
C ARG A 45 -13.03 -3.68 -18.69
N LYS A 46 -11.82 -3.22 -19.00
CA LYS A 46 -10.84 -2.78 -18.01
C LYS A 46 -10.02 -1.60 -18.51
N LEU A 47 -9.58 -0.76 -17.58
CA LEU A 47 -8.78 0.44 -17.83
C LEU A 47 -7.66 0.52 -16.81
N TYR A 48 -6.44 0.81 -17.28
CA TYR A 48 -5.26 0.96 -16.44
C TYR A 48 -4.69 2.37 -16.55
N ILE A 49 -4.35 2.94 -15.39
CA ILE A 49 -3.72 4.25 -15.25
C ILE A 49 -2.37 4.06 -14.56
N ARG A 50 -1.30 4.43 -15.26
CA ARG A 50 0.07 4.38 -14.72
C ARG A 50 0.26 5.35 -13.55
N GLY A 51 1.26 5.04 -12.73
CA GLY A 51 1.65 5.86 -11.59
C GLY A 51 2.03 7.29 -11.94
N VAL A 52 1.77 8.22 -11.02
CA VAL A 52 2.33 9.58 -11.08
C VAL A 52 3.86 9.49 -11.11
N GLY A 53 4.52 10.27 -11.96
CA GLY A 53 5.99 10.33 -12.05
C GLY A 53 6.69 9.17 -12.77
N SER A 54 5.97 8.20 -13.35
CA SER A 54 6.60 7.18 -14.21
C SER A 54 7.15 7.79 -15.51
N GLU A 55 8.26 7.24 -16.03
CA GLU A 55 8.87 7.69 -17.28
C GLU A 55 7.83 7.71 -18.43
N LYS A 56 7.91 8.75 -19.26
CA LYS A 56 7.16 8.80 -20.52
C LYS A 56 7.87 7.90 -21.53
N TYR A 57 7.11 7.26 -22.43
CA TYR A 57 7.68 6.45 -23.49
C TYR A 57 8.64 7.28 -24.36
N LYS A 58 9.81 6.73 -24.66
CA LYS A 58 10.67 7.22 -25.74
C LYS A 58 10.13 6.58 -27.02
N GLU A 59 9.77 7.42 -27.98
CA GLU A 59 9.28 7.09 -29.34
C GLU A 59 7.79 6.70 -29.45
N ASP A 60 6.94 7.74 -29.56
CA ASP A 60 5.67 7.67 -30.27
C ASP A 60 5.94 7.48 -31.78
N ASN A 61 6.12 6.23 -32.21
CA ASN A 61 5.85 5.84 -33.60
C ASN A 61 4.45 5.22 -33.79
N ASP A 62 3.63 5.12 -32.73
CA ASP A 62 2.20 4.82 -32.86
C ASP A 62 1.38 6.12 -32.94
N ARG A 63 1.59 6.87 -34.03
CA ARG A 63 0.53 7.67 -34.60
C ARG A 63 -0.46 6.73 -35.28
N LEU A 64 -1.56 6.40 -34.61
CA LEU A 64 -2.84 6.26 -35.32
C LEU A 64 -3.87 7.20 -34.68
N GLY A 65 -3.94 8.39 -35.25
CA GLY A 65 -5.19 9.12 -35.31
C GLY A 65 -6.11 8.45 -36.34
N GLY A 66 -7.38 8.29 -35.97
CA GLY A 66 -8.49 8.09 -36.90
C GLY A 66 -8.69 6.67 -37.45
N GLN A 67 -9.88 6.12 -37.19
CA GLN A 67 -10.47 4.88 -37.73
C GLN A 67 -9.74 3.60 -37.25
N SER A 68 -10.13 2.95 -36.16
CA SER A 68 -11.46 2.39 -35.90
C SER A 68 -11.81 2.46 -34.41
N ALA A 69 -12.81 3.26 -34.07
CA ALA A 69 -13.61 3.00 -32.88
C ALA A 69 -14.35 1.68 -33.10
N LEU A 70 -14.51 0.86 -32.05
CA LEU A 70 -15.29 -0.38 -32.07
C LEU A 70 -14.72 -1.57 -32.90
N SER A 71 -13.61 -2.17 -32.48
CA SER A 71 -13.32 -3.58 -32.81
C SER A 71 -12.21 -4.15 -31.94
N ASN A 72 -12.52 -5.21 -31.19
CA ASN A 72 -11.58 -6.07 -30.46
C ASN A 72 -10.74 -5.43 -29.34
N GLY A 73 -11.47 -4.96 -28.32
CA GLY A 73 -11.03 -5.20 -26.96
C GLY A 73 -10.22 -4.07 -26.31
N ILE A 74 -10.88 -3.39 -25.39
CA ILE A 74 -10.38 -2.24 -24.63
C ILE A 74 -9.26 -2.66 -23.65
N ASP A 75 -8.01 -2.61 -24.14
CA ASP A 75 -6.75 -2.51 -23.39
C ASP A 75 -6.03 -1.24 -23.86
N ARG A 76 -6.53 -0.06 -23.47
CA ARG A 76 -5.88 1.21 -23.83
C ARG A 76 -4.86 1.57 -22.76
N MET A 77 -3.59 1.41 -23.13
CA MET A 77 -2.45 1.94 -22.39
C MET A 77 -2.19 3.37 -22.89
N PHE A 78 -2.36 4.39 -22.04
CA PHE A 78 -2.25 5.78 -22.50
C PHE A 78 -1.10 6.56 -21.86
N GLY A 79 -0.29 7.16 -22.73
CA GLY A 79 0.71 8.16 -22.45
C GLY A 79 0.78 9.12 -23.63
N GLY A 80 0.10 10.25 -23.53
CA GLY A 80 0.17 11.34 -24.51
C GLY A 80 -0.46 12.60 -23.95
N ALA A 81 0.29 13.69 -23.90
CA ALA A 81 -0.19 15.08 -23.77
C ALA A 81 -1.09 15.53 -22.57
N PHE A 82 -1.20 14.80 -21.46
CA PHE A 82 -1.86 15.32 -20.24
C PHE A 82 -0.90 15.29 -19.03
N GLY A 83 -0.91 16.36 -18.23
CA GLY A 83 0.20 16.87 -17.43
C GLY A 83 0.69 16.02 -16.25
N SER A 84 1.47 16.68 -15.39
CA SER A 84 2.08 16.13 -14.17
C SER A 84 1.07 15.83 -13.05
N GLY A 85 -0.24 15.88 -13.33
CA GLY A 85 -1.30 15.94 -12.32
C GLY A 85 -2.13 14.66 -12.09
N GLY A 86 -2.81 14.63 -10.95
CA GLY A 86 -3.83 13.62 -10.63
C GLY A 86 -5.21 13.92 -11.24
N HIS A 87 -5.57 15.19 -11.47
CA HIS A 87 -6.84 15.60 -12.10
C HIS A 87 -6.95 15.09 -13.54
N ASP A 88 -5.89 15.28 -14.34
CA ASP A 88 -5.78 14.77 -15.71
C ASP A 88 -6.10 13.27 -15.84
N ARG A 89 -5.73 12.47 -14.84
CA ARG A 89 -5.98 11.03 -14.81
C ARG A 89 -7.44 10.70 -14.53
N ILE A 90 -8.10 11.55 -13.75
CA ILE A 90 -9.52 11.42 -13.41
C ILE A 90 -10.38 11.83 -14.62
N ASP A 91 -10.07 12.96 -15.24
CA ASP A 91 -10.78 13.42 -16.44
C ASP A 91 -10.67 12.37 -17.56
N PHE A 92 -9.46 11.85 -17.79
CA PHE A 92 -9.23 10.81 -18.77
C PHE A 92 -10.06 9.55 -18.52
N ILE A 93 -10.08 9.03 -17.28
CA ILE A 93 -10.83 7.79 -17.00
C ILE A 93 -12.34 8.00 -17.17
N LEU A 94 -12.84 9.20 -16.84
CA LEU A 94 -14.24 9.56 -17.03
C LEU A 94 -14.59 9.62 -18.53
N ASP A 95 -13.73 10.22 -19.35
CA ASP A 95 -13.92 10.28 -20.80
C ASP A 95 -13.88 8.90 -21.44
N GLN A 96 -12.99 8.00 -20.98
CA GLN A 96 -12.99 6.61 -21.42
C GLN A 96 -14.28 5.89 -21.01
N ALA A 97 -14.73 6.02 -19.76
CA ALA A 97 -15.97 5.42 -19.31
C ALA A 97 -17.18 5.93 -20.13
N LYS A 98 -17.24 7.24 -20.40
CA LYS A 98 -18.26 7.86 -21.26
C LYS A 98 -18.22 7.30 -22.68
N THR A 99 -17.03 7.12 -23.25
CA THR A 99 -16.84 6.58 -24.61
C THR A 99 -17.34 5.14 -24.69
N ILE A 100 -16.96 4.27 -23.74
CA ILE A 100 -17.41 2.88 -23.69
C ILE A 100 -18.94 2.80 -23.64
N LEU A 101 -19.57 3.64 -22.81
CA LEU A 101 -21.02 3.66 -22.72
C LEU A 101 -21.73 4.25 -23.94
N LYS A 102 -21.08 5.09 -24.74
CA LYS A 102 -21.65 5.58 -26.01
C LYS A 102 -21.63 4.49 -27.07
N GLU A 103 -20.57 3.68 -27.06
CA GLU A 103 -20.38 2.53 -27.93
C GLU A 103 -21.39 1.41 -27.64
N ASP A 104 -21.73 1.20 -26.36
CA ASP A 104 -22.64 0.15 -25.89
C ASP A 104 -24.04 0.71 -25.53
N THR A 105 -24.82 1.13 -26.53
CA THR A 105 -26.11 1.86 -26.34
C THR A 105 -27.21 1.11 -25.59
N GLY A 106 -27.09 -0.21 -25.42
CA GLY A 106 -28.04 -1.05 -24.68
C GLY A 106 -27.77 -1.15 -23.17
N VAL A 107 -26.64 -0.62 -22.68
CA VAL A 107 -26.22 -0.76 -21.28
C VAL A 107 -27.12 0.06 -20.37
N THR A 108 -27.83 -0.63 -19.47
CA THR A 108 -28.75 -0.01 -18.49
C THR A 108 -28.14 0.03 -17.08
N LYS A 109 -27.11 -0.78 -16.83
CA LYS A 109 -26.39 -0.85 -15.56
C LYS A 109 -24.89 -0.88 -15.78
N LEU A 110 -24.17 -0.08 -15.02
CA LEU A 110 -22.71 -0.02 -15.01
C LEU A 110 -22.16 -0.36 -13.63
N THR A 111 -21.40 -1.45 -13.54
CA THR A 111 -20.74 -1.89 -12.32
C THR A 111 -19.25 -1.59 -12.39
N PHE A 112 -18.72 -0.84 -11.42
CA PHE A 112 -17.30 -0.54 -11.30
C PHE A 112 -16.62 -1.43 -10.26
N ASP A 113 -15.43 -1.94 -10.60
CA ASP A 113 -14.45 -2.47 -9.65
C ASP A 113 -13.19 -1.60 -9.72
N VAL A 114 -12.83 -0.97 -8.62
CA VAL A 114 -11.77 0.04 -8.60
C VAL A 114 -10.62 -0.43 -7.71
N PHE A 115 -9.40 -0.36 -8.22
CA PHE A 115 -8.19 -0.72 -7.50
C PHE A 115 -7.19 0.43 -7.49
N GLY A 116 -6.44 0.58 -6.40
CA GLY A 116 -5.32 1.51 -6.40
C GLY A 116 -4.25 1.22 -5.37
N PHE A 117 -3.04 1.73 -5.62
CA PHE A 117 -1.88 1.66 -4.72
C PHE A 117 -1.31 3.05 -4.47
N SER A 118 -0.95 3.39 -3.23
CA SER A 118 -0.25 4.64 -2.90
C SER A 118 -1.07 5.88 -3.29
N ARG A 119 -0.48 6.80 -4.07
CA ARG A 119 -1.20 7.90 -4.74
C ARG A 119 -2.29 7.41 -5.69
N GLY A 120 -2.11 6.25 -6.34
CA GLY A 120 -3.16 5.62 -7.14
C GLY A 120 -4.37 5.20 -6.30
N ALA A 121 -4.16 4.76 -5.05
CA ALA A 121 -5.26 4.50 -4.11
C ALA A 121 -5.99 5.80 -3.72
N ALA A 122 -5.28 6.91 -3.61
CA ALA A 122 -5.88 8.23 -3.38
C ALA A 122 -6.73 8.67 -4.60
N LEU A 123 -6.23 8.47 -5.82
CA LEU A 123 -6.99 8.70 -7.06
C LEU A 123 -8.21 7.78 -7.17
N ALA A 124 -8.10 6.50 -6.79
CA ALA A 124 -9.23 5.58 -6.77
C ALA A 124 -10.36 6.06 -5.85
N ARG A 125 -10.01 6.58 -4.67
CA ARG A 125 -10.98 7.17 -3.72
C ARG A 125 -11.59 8.45 -4.28
N HIS A 126 -10.78 9.30 -4.90
CA HIS A 126 -11.28 10.51 -5.53
C HIS A 126 -12.20 10.22 -6.72
N PHE A 127 -11.86 9.23 -7.55
CA PHE A 127 -12.70 8.76 -8.65
C PHE A 127 -14.10 8.37 -8.16
N ILE A 128 -14.23 7.67 -7.03
CA ILE A 128 -15.54 7.36 -6.42
C ILE A 128 -16.34 8.63 -6.13
N ASN A 129 -15.70 9.68 -5.62
CA ASN A 129 -16.38 10.94 -5.34
C ASN A 129 -16.85 11.66 -6.60
N VAL A 130 -16.08 11.59 -7.68
CA VAL A 130 -16.41 12.24 -8.96
C VAL A 130 -17.48 11.46 -9.71
N ILE A 131 -17.30 10.15 -9.92
CA ILE A 131 -18.23 9.33 -10.71
C ILE A 131 -19.65 9.30 -10.14
N ARG A 132 -19.80 9.48 -8.82
CA ARG A 132 -21.10 9.58 -8.15
C ARG A 132 -21.82 10.90 -8.40
N LYS A 133 -21.07 11.97 -8.66
CA LYS A 133 -21.60 13.31 -8.96
C LYS A 133 -21.84 13.50 -10.45
N GLU A 134 -21.20 12.69 -11.30
CA GLU A 134 -21.40 12.66 -12.74
C GLU A 134 -22.23 11.43 -13.16
N PRO A 135 -23.57 11.48 -13.07
CA PRO A 135 -24.41 10.39 -13.49
C PRO A 135 -24.24 10.14 -15.00
N LEU A 136 -23.84 8.92 -15.33
CA LEU A 136 -23.83 8.43 -16.70
C LEU A 136 -25.24 7.93 -17.06
N HIS A 137 -25.52 7.73 -18.35
CA HIS A 137 -26.81 7.26 -18.85
C HIS A 137 -27.18 5.81 -18.45
N ALA A 138 -26.34 5.15 -17.66
CA ALA A 138 -26.58 3.84 -17.06
C ALA A 138 -26.57 3.94 -15.53
N LYS A 139 -27.36 3.11 -14.84
CA LYS A 139 -27.35 3.05 -13.38
C LYS A 139 -26.00 2.58 -12.87
N GLN A 140 -25.26 3.48 -12.22
CA GLN A 140 -23.92 3.21 -11.70
C GLN A 140 -23.98 2.48 -10.36
N SER A 141 -23.08 1.52 -10.16
CA SER A 141 -22.84 0.85 -8.89
C SER A 141 -21.36 0.57 -8.74
N ILE A 142 -20.79 0.80 -7.56
CA ILE A 142 -19.40 0.47 -7.26
C ILE A 142 -19.39 -0.79 -6.40
N ARG A 143 -18.99 -1.92 -7.02
CA ARG A 143 -19.01 -3.22 -6.37
C ARG A 143 -17.83 -3.37 -5.41
N PHE A 144 -16.61 -3.11 -5.87
CA PHE A 144 -15.42 -3.34 -5.09
C PHE A 144 -14.45 -2.16 -5.15
N LEU A 145 -13.89 -1.78 -3.99
CA LEU A 145 -12.76 -0.86 -3.88
C LEU A 145 -11.58 -1.56 -3.17
N GLY A 146 -10.56 -1.91 -3.94
CA GLY A 146 -9.33 -2.54 -3.45
C GLY A 146 -8.18 -1.56 -3.33
N LEU A 147 -7.74 -1.26 -2.11
CA LEU A 147 -6.70 -0.28 -1.84
C LEU A 147 -5.46 -0.94 -1.25
N PHE A 148 -4.29 -0.53 -1.73
CA PHE A 148 -3.00 -0.82 -1.11
C PHE A 148 -2.41 0.51 -0.59
N ASP A 149 -2.24 0.60 0.72
CA ASP A 149 -1.54 1.63 1.48
C ASP A 149 -1.71 3.06 0.93
N THR A 150 -2.91 3.62 1.10
CA THR A 150 -3.29 4.93 0.54
C THR A 150 -2.41 6.08 1.07
N VAL A 151 -1.81 6.85 0.16
CA VAL A 151 -1.01 8.05 0.46
C VAL A 151 -1.52 9.22 -0.39
N GLY A 152 -1.90 10.32 0.25
CA GLY A 152 -2.52 11.48 -0.40
C GLY A 152 -1.57 12.59 -0.83
N SER A 153 -0.27 12.50 -0.52
CA SER A 153 0.71 13.55 -0.81
C SER A 153 1.13 13.56 -2.29
N PHE A 154 0.62 14.49 -3.09
CA PHE A 154 0.99 14.70 -4.50
C PHE A 154 2.10 15.74 -4.65
N GLY A 155 3.36 15.30 -4.67
CA GLY A 155 4.51 16.15 -5.05
C GLY A 155 5.06 17.07 -3.94
N LEU A 156 4.22 17.66 -3.09
CA LEU A 156 4.65 18.41 -1.91
C LEU A 156 3.73 18.10 -0.71
N PRO A 157 4.23 17.50 0.39
CA PRO A 157 3.41 17.31 1.60
C PRO A 157 2.96 18.67 2.14
N GLY A 158 1.65 18.84 2.36
CA GLY A 158 1.11 19.98 3.13
C GLY A 158 0.76 21.25 2.37
N ASN A 159 0.63 21.26 1.03
CA ASN A 159 0.20 22.48 0.33
C ASN A 159 -1.33 22.69 0.28
N ASN A 160 -2.17 21.69 0.60
CA ASN A 160 -3.65 21.73 0.60
C ASN A 160 -4.30 22.39 -0.65
N LYS A 161 -3.58 22.46 -1.78
CA LYS A 161 -4.01 23.24 -2.97
C LYS A 161 -4.65 22.38 -4.06
N ASP A 162 -4.63 21.06 -3.91
CA ASP A 162 -4.94 20.17 -5.02
C ASP A 162 -6.42 19.75 -5.10
N ASN A 163 -7.35 20.27 -4.29
CA ASN A 163 -8.81 19.98 -4.36
C ASN A 163 -9.24 18.49 -4.40
N PHE A 164 -8.39 17.54 -4.00
CA PHE A 164 -8.77 16.14 -3.94
C PHE A 164 -9.58 15.79 -2.68
N ASP A 165 -10.72 15.11 -2.87
CA ASP A 165 -11.47 14.46 -1.81
C ASP A 165 -11.14 12.95 -1.76
N PHE A 166 -10.48 12.51 -0.69
CA PHE A 166 -10.19 11.09 -0.44
C PHE A 166 -11.21 10.43 0.49
N ARG A 167 -12.24 11.12 0.96
CA ARG A 167 -13.27 10.49 1.78
C ARG A 167 -14.01 9.44 0.95
N ILE A 168 -14.43 8.35 1.57
CA ILE A 168 -15.31 7.37 0.91
C ILE A 168 -16.70 7.59 1.49
N PRO A 169 -17.66 8.13 0.72
CA PRO A 169 -18.99 8.44 1.24
C PRO A 169 -19.72 7.19 1.72
N LYS A 170 -20.62 7.35 2.69
CA LYS A 170 -21.40 6.21 3.18
C LYS A 170 -22.28 5.63 2.07
N ASN A 171 -22.44 4.31 2.05
CA ASN A 171 -23.23 3.57 1.06
C ASN A 171 -22.79 3.78 -0.40
N SER A 172 -21.57 4.27 -0.64
CA SER A 172 -21.07 4.55 -2.00
C SER A 172 -20.42 3.35 -2.67
N VAL A 173 -19.94 2.38 -1.89
CA VAL A 173 -19.22 1.20 -2.37
C VAL A 173 -19.74 -0.03 -1.64
N LYS A 174 -20.04 -1.10 -2.36
CA LYS A 174 -20.58 -2.32 -1.74
C LYS A 174 -19.54 -3.04 -0.86
N TYR A 175 -18.31 -3.18 -1.34
CA TYR A 175 -17.22 -3.85 -0.64
C TYR A 175 -15.94 -3.01 -0.69
N ILE A 176 -15.38 -2.67 0.46
CA ILE A 176 -14.09 -1.95 0.56
C ILE A 176 -13.06 -2.86 1.24
N TYR A 177 -11.88 -2.98 0.65
CA TYR A 177 -10.75 -3.69 1.24
C TYR A 177 -9.48 -2.87 1.14
N HIS A 178 -8.91 -2.48 2.28
CA HIS A 178 -7.70 -1.67 2.35
C HIS A 178 -6.60 -2.41 3.11
N LEU A 179 -5.49 -2.71 2.43
CA LEU A 179 -4.30 -3.32 3.02
C LEU A 179 -3.27 -2.22 3.33
N ILE A 180 -2.78 -2.14 4.57
CA ILE A 180 -1.97 -1.02 5.05
C ILE A 180 -0.62 -1.48 5.56
N ALA A 181 0.45 -0.74 5.22
CA ALA A 181 1.79 -1.00 5.71
C ALA A 181 1.90 -0.66 7.21
N GLU A 182 2.18 -1.67 8.04
CA GLU A 182 2.40 -1.51 9.48
C GLU A 182 3.80 -0.95 9.81
N ASN A 183 4.73 -0.98 8.85
CA ASN A 183 6.16 -0.71 9.09
C ASN A 183 6.70 0.47 8.29
N GLU A 184 5.81 1.26 7.68
CA GLU A 184 6.18 2.46 6.97
C GLU A 184 6.43 3.63 7.94
N LEU A 185 7.64 4.19 7.93
CA LEU A 185 8.10 5.24 8.84
C LEU A 185 8.52 6.52 8.11
N ARG A 186 8.37 6.59 6.77
CA ARG A 186 8.73 7.78 5.99
C ARG A 186 7.68 8.88 6.16
N LYS A 187 8.14 10.11 6.40
CA LYS A 187 7.31 11.32 6.66
C LYS A 187 6.32 11.68 5.55
N ASN A 188 6.60 11.31 4.30
CA ASN A 188 5.73 11.67 3.17
C ASN A 188 4.80 10.51 2.75
N PHE A 189 4.70 9.49 3.59
CA PHE A 189 3.88 8.30 3.36
C PHE A 189 2.76 8.20 4.39
N ASP A 190 2.21 9.35 4.76
CA ASP A 190 1.10 9.43 5.69
C ASP A 190 -0.08 8.63 5.15
N LEU A 191 -0.62 7.82 6.04
CA LEU A 191 -1.71 6.92 5.72
C LEU A 191 -3.01 7.69 5.68
N HIS A 192 -3.80 7.51 4.62
CA HIS A 192 -5.21 7.85 4.66
C HIS A 192 -6.03 6.61 5.00
N SER A 193 -6.55 6.52 6.23
CA SER A 193 -7.49 5.46 6.62
C SER A 193 -8.83 5.64 5.92
N ILE A 194 -9.57 4.54 5.73
CA ILE A 194 -10.98 4.57 5.30
C ILE A 194 -11.94 4.83 6.46
N ARG A 195 -11.44 4.75 7.71
CA ARG A 195 -12.24 4.83 8.94
C ARG A 195 -12.39 6.27 9.44
N PRO A 196 -13.51 6.61 10.11
CA PRO A 196 -13.74 7.96 10.59
C PRO A 196 -13.03 8.33 11.90
N ASN A 197 -12.72 7.36 12.77
CA ASN A 197 -12.26 7.63 14.13
C ASN A 197 -10.93 6.93 14.47
N SER A 198 -10.26 7.44 15.51
CA SER A 198 -8.85 7.17 15.86
C SER A 198 -8.56 5.93 16.69
N SER A 199 -9.48 4.98 16.80
CA SER A 199 -9.29 3.80 17.65
C SER A 199 -8.73 2.63 16.83
N ILE A 200 -7.42 2.41 16.86
CA ILE A 200 -6.82 1.19 16.28
C ILE A 200 -7.04 0.03 17.27
N PRO A 201 -7.83 -0.98 16.87
CA PRO A 201 -7.24 -2.24 16.41
C PRO A 201 -7.79 -2.69 15.05
N LEU A 202 -6.89 -2.93 14.11
CA LEU A 202 -7.18 -3.24 12.71
C LEU A 202 -7.33 -4.75 12.50
N ASP A 203 -7.99 -5.14 11.39
CA ASP A 203 -8.36 -6.51 10.98
C ASP A 203 -9.83 -6.95 11.22
N HIS A 204 -10.79 -6.02 11.26
CA HIS A 204 -12.23 -6.34 11.36
C HIS A 204 -13.09 -5.54 10.37
N ASP A 205 -14.32 -6.02 10.14
CA ASP A 205 -15.33 -5.32 9.33
C ASP A 205 -15.88 -4.11 10.09
N ASP A 206 -15.77 -2.95 9.44
CA ASP A 206 -16.16 -1.63 9.93
C ASP A 206 -17.35 -1.08 9.12
N SER A 207 -18.20 -1.99 8.64
CA SER A 207 -19.45 -1.68 7.94
C SER A 207 -20.36 -0.74 8.74
N SER A 208 -20.36 -0.82 10.08
CA SER A 208 -21.12 0.09 10.94
C SER A 208 -20.66 1.56 10.85
N CYS A 209 -19.35 1.82 10.76
CA CYS A 209 -18.83 3.19 10.71
C CYS A 209 -18.91 3.79 9.31
N THR A 210 -18.83 2.96 8.28
CA THR A 210 -18.83 3.42 6.87
C THR A 210 -20.22 3.36 6.22
N GLY A 211 -21.21 2.68 6.83
CA GLY A 211 -22.51 2.40 6.23
C GLY A 211 -22.47 1.41 5.05
N ASN A 212 -21.29 1.17 4.46
CA ASN A 212 -21.12 0.23 3.36
C ASN A 212 -21.39 -1.20 3.84
N ARG A 213 -21.87 -2.07 2.94
CA ARG A 213 -22.23 -3.46 3.29
C ARG A 213 -21.07 -4.22 3.92
N TRP A 214 -19.83 -3.89 3.55
CA TRP A 214 -18.61 -4.45 4.13
C TRP A 214 -17.42 -3.52 3.85
N ALA A 215 -16.71 -3.12 4.90
CA ALA A 215 -15.53 -2.26 4.77
C ALA A 215 -14.45 -2.72 5.73
N VAL A 216 -13.38 -3.30 5.21
CA VAL A 216 -12.30 -3.86 6.02
C VAL A 216 -10.98 -3.19 5.73
N GLU A 217 -10.30 -2.83 6.80
CA GLU A 217 -8.96 -2.28 6.79
C GLU A 217 -8.03 -3.20 7.59
N ILE A 218 -7.01 -3.75 6.93
CA ILE A 218 -6.07 -4.74 7.47
C ILE A 218 -4.71 -4.08 7.64
N LEU A 219 -4.13 -4.20 8.84
CA LEU A 219 -2.71 -3.89 9.02
C LEU A 219 -1.87 -5.07 8.56
N CYS A 220 -0.86 -4.79 7.76
CA CYS A 220 -0.04 -5.77 7.10
C CYS A 220 1.43 -5.58 7.52
N PRO A 221 2.09 -6.61 8.08
CA PRO A 221 3.54 -6.58 8.26
C PRO A 221 4.25 -6.30 6.92
N GLY A 222 5.07 -5.25 6.90
CA GLY A 222 5.74 -4.74 5.70
C GLY A 222 5.71 -3.22 5.59
N VAL A 223 6.60 -2.67 4.78
CA VAL A 223 6.61 -1.25 4.38
C VAL A 223 5.74 -1.03 3.13
N HIS A 224 5.59 0.20 2.66
CA HIS A 224 4.69 0.57 1.57
C HIS A 224 4.65 -0.39 0.36
N SER A 225 5.82 -0.66 -0.25
CA SER A 225 5.94 -1.54 -1.41
C SER A 225 6.00 -3.04 -1.06
N ASP A 226 6.16 -3.40 0.22
CA ASP A 226 5.87 -4.77 0.66
C ASP A 226 4.39 -5.07 0.53
N ILE A 227 3.53 -4.04 0.55
CA ILE A 227 2.07 -4.18 0.43
C ILE A 227 1.63 -4.03 -1.03
N GLY A 228 2.03 -2.94 -1.68
CA GLY A 228 1.59 -2.61 -3.04
C GLY A 228 2.42 -3.19 -4.18
N GLY A 229 3.58 -3.78 -3.90
CA GLY A 229 4.53 -4.22 -4.93
C GLY A 229 5.40 -3.08 -5.48
N GLY A 230 6.16 -3.36 -6.54
CA GLY A 230 7.19 -2.45 -7.08
C GLY A 230 8.62 -2.92 -6.88
N TYR A 231 8.85 -3.93 -6.02
CA TYR A 231 10.20 -4.45 -5.76
C TYR A 231 10.63 -5.51 -6.77
N ASP A 232 11.89 -5.44 -7.22
CA ASP A 232 12.50 -6.49 -8.01
C ASP A 232 12.82 -7.72 -7.16
N GLN A 233 12.86 -8.87 -7.83
CA GLN A 233 13.44 -10.07 -7.24
C GLN A 233 14.95 -10.02 -7.43
N LEU A 234 15.72 -10.19 -6.35
CA LEU A 234 17.16 -10.42 -6.49
C LEU A 234 17.42 -11.55 -7.50
N LYS A 235 18.39 -11.32 -8.38
CA LYS A 235 18.91 -12.38 -9.25
C LYS A 235 19.66 -13.41 -8.40
N PRO A 236 19.67 -14.69 -8.79
CA PRO A 236 20.54 -15.69 -8.17
C PRO A 236 22.00 -15.19 -8.13
N GLY A 237 22.61 -15.16 -6.94
CA GLY A 237 24.00 -14.72 -6.74
C GLY A 237 24.18 -13.27 -6.23
N GLU A 238 23.13 -12.45 -6.20
CA GLU A 238 23.20 -11.11 -5.60
C GLU A 238 23.24 -11.19 -4.06
N LYS A 239 24.14 -10.42 -3.43
CA LYS A 239 24.36 -10.47 -1.98
C LYS A 239 23.08 -10.10 -1.22
N LYS A 240 22.60 -11.03 -0.39
CA LYS A 240 21.62 -10.74 0.67
C LYS A 240 22.26 -9.73 1.62
N LEU A 241 21.64 -8.57 1.81
CA LEU A 241 21.95 -7.74 2.97
C LEU A 241 21.41 -8.47 4.20
N GLU A 242 22.16 -8.48 5.31
CA GLU A 242 21.76 -9.17 6.54
C GLU A 242 20.43 -8.63 7.14
N HIS A 243 20.00 -7.44 6.70
CA HIS A 243 18.70 -6.82 6.99
C HIS A 243 18.18 -6.10 5.73
N GLY A 244 16.89 -6.25 5.41
CA GLY A 244 16.23 -5.66 4.23
C GLY A 244 16.12 -6.62 3.05
N ASN A 245 15.45 -7.75 3.23
CA ASN A 245 15.38 -8.78 2.21
C ASN A 245 14.73 -8.25 0.92
N ARG A 246 15.56 -8.08 -0.12
CA ARG A 246 15.20 -7.68 -1.48
C ARG A 246 14.41 -8.77 -2.23
N ASN A 247 13.30 -9.20 -1.65
CA ASN A 247 12.38 -10.12 -2.28
C ASN A 247 10.97 -9.56 -2.22
N ASN A 248 10.17 -9.79 -3.24
CA ASN A 248 8.79 -9.31 -3.30
C ASN A 248 7.77 -10.30 -2.70
N ARG A 249 8.17 -11.23 -1.81
CA ARG A 249 7.27 -12.30 -1.35
C ARG A 249 6.12 -11.78 -0.47
N LEU A 250 6.36 -10.75 0.35
CA LEU A 250 5.28 -10.09 1.09
C LEU A 250 4.25 -9.48 0.14
N SER A 251 4.68 -8.77 -0.89
CA SER A 251 3.74 -8.14 -1.82
C SER A 251 2.91 -9.18 -2.58
N ARG A 252 3.49 -10.34 -2.89
CA ARG A 252 2.77 -11.48 -3.48
C ARG A 252 1.74 -12.11 -2.52
N HIS A 253 2.06 -12.17 -1.23
CA HIS A 253 1.08 -12.60 -0.22
C HIS A 253 -0.14 -11.67 -0.20
N TYR A 254 0.09 -10.35 -0.19
CA TYR A 254 -0.98 -9.36 -0.19
C TYR A 254 -1.73 -9.24 -1.53
N LEU A 255 -1.06 -9.50 -2.66
CA LEU A 255 -1.71 -9.69 -3.96
C LEU A 255 -2.73 -10.83 -3.89
N LYS A 256 -2.31 -12.01 -3.39
CA LYS A 256 -3.19 -13.17 -3.25
C LYS A 256 -4.35 -12.89 -2.30
N GLN A 257 -4.08 -12.19 -1.21
CA GLN A 257 -5.11 -11.79 -0.25
C GLN A 257 -6.16 -10.86 -0.88
N MET A 258 -5.73 -9.78 -1.55
CA MET A 258 -6.61 -8.84 -2.24
C MET A 258 -7.44 -9.54 -3.33
N HIS A 259 -6.78 -10.31 -4.19
CA HIS A 259 -7.42 -11.04 -5.27
C HIS A 259 -8.51 -11.99 -4.78
N ASN A 260 -8.18 -12.85 -3.81
CA ASN A 260 -9.14 -13.82 -3.27
C ASN A 260 -10.35 -13.09 -2.66
N ARG A 261 -10.11 -11.95 -2.00
CA ARG A 261 -11.19 -11.16 -1.42
C ARG A 261 -12.08 -10.53 -2.48
N ALA A 262 -11.48 -9.88 -3.47
CA ALA A 262 -12.18 -9.29 -4.59
C ALA A 262 -12.98 -10.34 -5.39
N LYS A 263 -12.38 -11.50 -5.68
CA LYS A 263 -13.06 -12.61 -6.35
C LYS A 263 -14.27 -13.11 -5.55
N ALA A 264 -14.13 -13.25 -4.22
CA ALA A 264 -15.26 -13.60 -3.34
C ALA A 264 -16.36 -12.53 -3.31
N CYS A 265 -16.06 -11.29 -3.67
CA CYS A 265 -17.01 -10.19 -3.82
C CYS A 265 -17.61 -10.07 -5.24
N GLY A 266 -17.27 -10.99 -6.15
CA GLY A 266 -17.81 -11.04 -7.51
C GLY A 266 -16.99 -10.28 -8.56
N VAL A 267 -15.76 -9.88 -8.25
CA VAL A 267 -14.84 -9.28 -9.23
C VAL A 267 -14.42 -10.34 -10.26
N PRO A 268 -14.54 -10.10 -11.58
CA PRO A 268 -14.30 -11.09 -12.61
C PRO A 268 -12.81 -11.19 -12.92
N PHE A 269 -12.09 -11.97 -12.11
CA PHE A 269 -10.73 -12.38 -12.43
C PHE A 269 -10.72 -13.71 -13.18
N ASP A 270 -9.90 -13.77 -14.23
CA ASP A 270 -9.60 -14.97 -14.98
C ASP A 270 -8.22 -15.53 -14.57
N ASP A 271 -8.25 -16.55 -13.72
CA ASP A 271 -7.06 -17.25 -13.26
C ASP A 271 -6.45 -18.20 -14.32
N THR A 272 -7.14 -18.42 -15.44
CA THR A 272 -6.72 -19.37 -16.47
C THR A 272 -5.74 -18.75 -17.47
N SER A 273 -5.97 -17.49 -17.87
CA SER A 273 -5.06 -16.71 -18.72
C SER A 273 -3.75 -16.29 -18.03
N ALA A 274 -3.65 -16.49 -16.71
CA ALA A 274 -2.50 -16.09 -15.89
C ALA A 274 -1.27 -17.03 -16.00
N GLY A 275 -1.13 -17.83 -17.07
CA GLY A 275 -0.12 -18.91 -17.19
C GLY A 275 1.31 -18.52 -16.75
N GLU A 276 1.85 -17.43 -17.30
CA GLU A 276 3.16 -16.88 -16.90
C GLU A 276 3.11 -16.12 -15.57
N PHE A 277 1.96 -15.56 -15.21
CA PHE A 277 1.76 -14.78 -13.98
C PHE A 277 1.60 -15.64 -12.74
N LYS A 278 1.19 -16.92 -12.84
CA LYS A 278 0.98 -17.84 -11.70
C LYS A 278 2.20 -17.95 -10.78
N GLN A 279 3.42 -17.89 -11.32
CA GLN A 279 4.64 -17.89 -10.50
C GLN A 279 4.75 -16.66 -9.59
N GLN A 280 4.14 -15.54 -9.98
CA GLN A 280 4.09 -14.31 -9.18
C GLN A 280 3.12 -14.39 -8.00
N TRP A 281 2.30 -15.43 -7.90
CA TRP A 281 1.43 -15.67 -6.74
C TRP A 281 2.10 -16.52 -5.67
N ASN A 282 3.25 -17.11 -5.99
CA ASN A 282 4.01 -17.92 -5.05
C ASN A 282 4.93 -17.05 -4.18
N TYR A 283 4.73 -17.13 -2.87
CA TYR A 283 5.50 -16.44 -1.83
C TYR A 283 6.19 -17.39 -0.85
N GLY A 284 6.10 -18.70 -1.08
CA GLY A 284 6.78 -19.74 -0.31
C GLY A 284 6.13 -20.11 1.02
N GLU A 285 6.32 -21.36 1.41
CA GLU A 285 5.71 -21.95 2.61
C GLU A 285 6.22 -21.29 3.91
N THR A 286 7.51 -20.94 3.97
CA THR A 286 8.11 -20.30 5.15
C THR A 286 7.43 -18.97 5.50
N LEU A 287 7.17 -18.11 4.51
CA LEU A 287 6.44 -16.86 4.74
C LEU A 287 5.01 -17.16 5.14
N SER A 288 4.32 -18.05 4.41
CA SER A 288 2.94 -18.45 4.68
C SER A 288 2.74 -18.88 6.14
N LYS A 289 3.57 -19.80 6.64
CA LYS A 289 3.51 -20.30 8.02
C LYS A 289 3.82 -19.20 9.03
N SER A 290 4.83 -18.38 8.76
CA SER A 290 5.27 -17.35 9.70
C SER A 290 4.22 -16.25 9.84
N ILE A 291 3.69 -15.72 8.73
CA ILE A 291 2.69 -14.65 8.74
C ILE A 291 1.37 -15.13 9.35
N ALA A 292 0.90 -16.34 9.01
CA ALA A 292 -0.27 -16.93 9.64
C ALA A 292 -0.08 -17.10 11.15
N SER A 293 1.11 -17.54 11.59
CA SER A 293 1.44 -17.67 13.02
C SER A 293 1.43 -16.32 13.74
N LEU A 294 1.96 -15.26 13.14
CA LEU A 294 1.96 -13.92 13.73
C LEU A 294 0.54 -13.35 13.82
N LEU A 295 -0.21 -13.34 12.71
CA LEU A 295 -1.56 -12.80 12.65
C LEU A 295 -2.52 -13.55 13.57
N ASN A 296 -2.39 -14.89 13.67
CA ASN A 296 -3.18 -15.68 14.62
C ASN A 296 -2.91 -15.30 16.08
N GLN A 297 -1.67 -14.93 16.43
CA GLN A 297 -1.37 -14.47 17.78
C GLN A 297 -2.00 -13.11 18.07
N TYR A 298 -1.91 -12.16 17.13
CA TYR A 298 -2.61 -10.88 17.25
C TYR A 298 -4.12 -11.05 17.39
N LYS A 299 -4.72 -11.97 16.61
CA LYS A 299 -6.17 -12.24 16.68
C LYS A 299 -6.58 -12.84 18.03
N LYS A 300 -5.78 -13.74 18.60
CA LYS A 300 -6.09 -14.42 19.86
C LYS A 300 -5.96 -13.52 21.09
N GLN A 301 -5.15 -12.45 21.00
CA GLN A 301 -4.87 -11.56 22.11
C GLN A 301 -5.14 -10.11 21.70
N PRO A 302 -6.38 -9.61 21.88
CA PRO A 302 -6.71 -8.22 21.63
C PRO A 302 -5.72 -7.28 22.34
N GLY A 303 -5.19 -6.29 21.62
CA GLY A 303 -4.19 -5.35 22.14
C GLY A 303 -2.73 -5.82 22.06
N LEU A 304 -2.44 -7.12 21.81
CA LEU A 304 -1.06 -7.60 21.63
C LEU A 304 -0.34 -6.85 20.52
N ARG A 305 -1.03 -6.61 19.39
CA ARG A 305 -0.48 -5.90 18.23
C ARG A 305 -0.11 -4.45 18.54
N LEU A 306 -0.93 -3.79 19.36
CA LEU A 306 -0.69 -2.41 19.81
C LEU A 306 0.46 -2.35 20.80
N LYS A 307 0.50 -3.25 21.78
CA LYS A 307 1.61 -3.37 22.74
C LYS A 307 2.94 -3.69 22.04
N HIS A 308 2.89 -4.50 20.98
CA HIS A 308 4.06 -4.81 20.16
C HIS A 308 4.56 -3.62 19.32
N ALA A 309 3.72 -2.61 19.05
CA ALA A 309 4.04 -1.53 18.13
C ALA A 309 5.31 -0.76 18.53
N ILE A 310 5.46 -0.43 19.82
CA ILE A 310 6.64 0.31 20.30
C ILE A 310 7.92 -0.48 20.04
N LEU A 311 7.94 -1.76 20.43
CA LEU A 311 9.11 -2.62 20.25
C LEU A 311 9.46 -2.76 18.76
N ARG A 312 8.44 -2.96 17.91
CA ARG A 312 8.60 -3.07 16.46
C ARG A 312 9.17 -1.81 15.83
N GLU A 313 8.65 -0.64 16.18
CA GLU A 313 9.12 0.64 15.66
C GLU A 313 10.54 0.99 16.13
N ALA A 314 10.89 0.64 17.38
CA ALA A 314 12.25 0.79 17.87
C ALA A 314 13.25 -0.08 17.08
N ILE A 315 12.89 -1.34 16.80
CA ILE A 315 13.69 -2.23 15.95
C ILE A 315 13.85 -1.64 14.55
N GLN A 316 12.77 -1.13 13.95
CA GLN A 316 12.81 -0.54 12.61
C GLN A 316 13.61 0.75 12.56
N THR A 317 13.55 1.56 13.61
CA THR A 317 14.37 2.77 13.72
C THR A 317 15.86 2.40 13.76
N ILE A 318 16.25 1.37 14.51
CA ILE A 318 17.62 0.84 14.47
C ILE A 318 18.00 0.41 13.05
N ASP A 319 17.13 -0.31 12.35
CA ASP A 319 17.39 -0.81 11.00
C ASP A 319 17.59 0.35 10.01
N VAL A 320 16.74 1.39 10.08
CA VAL A 320 16.85 2.61 9.25
C VAL A 320 18.14 3.36 9.54
N LEU A 321 18.43 3.67 10.80
CA LEU A 321 19.66 4.41 11.16
C LEU A 321 20.91 3.60 10.79
N SER A 322 20.87 2.27 10.96
CA SER A 322 21.96 1.37 10.57
C SER A 322 22.19 1.40 9.07
N ASP A 323 21.11 1.41 8.27
CA ASP A 323 21.22 1.51 6.82
C ASP A 323 21.81 2.86 6.37
N GLU A 324 21.30 3.97 6.92
CA GLU A 324 21.84 5.30 6.64
C GLU A 324 23.35 5.37 6.93
N LEU A 325 23.80 4.81 8.06
CA LEU A 325 25.23 4.74 8.39
C LEU A 325 26.04 3.90 7.40
N ARG A 326 25.47 2.81 6.86
CA ARG A 326 26.11 1.98 5.82
C ARG A 326 26.21 2.72 4.49
N GLY A 327 25.21 3.53 4.16
CA GLY A 327 25.16 4.35 2.93
C GLY A 327 26.11 5.54 2.93
N MET A 328 26.64 5.97 4.08
CA MET A 328 27.54 7.13 4.15
C MET A 328 28.92 6.87 3.48
N PRO A 329 29.47 7.84 2.74
CA PRO A 329 30.81 7.75 2.17
C PRO A 329 31.89 7.39 3.21
N LYS A 330 32.81 6.47 2.85
CA LYS A 330 33.91 6.00 3.73
C LYS A 330 34.74 7.13 4.37
N ARG A 331 34.90 8.27 3.68
CA ARG A 331 35.61 9.45 4.20
C ARG A 331 34.92 10.08 5.41
N ILE A 332 33.59 10.12 5.42
CA ILE A 332 32.76 10.63 6.54
C ILE A 332 32.86 9.67 7.74
N ARG A 333 32.99 8.36 7.49
CA ARG A 333 33.09 7.34 8.55
C ARG A 333 34.44 7.35 9.29
N ASN A 334 35.55 7.62 8.59
CA ASN A 334 36.89 7.31 9.10
C ASN A 334 37.78 8.52 9.44
N LYS A 335 37.59 9.72 8.85
CA LYS A 335 38.57 10.83 9.01
C LYS A 335 38.16 11.92 10.01
N ARG A 336 36.87 12.29 10.07
CA ARG A 336 36.22 13.10 11.13
C ARG A 336 34.72 12.86 11.06
N PRO A 337 34.11 12.06 11.95
CA PRO A 337 32.70 11.75 11.84
C PRO A 337 31.85 13.00 12.06
N ASN A 338 31.06 13.36 11.04
CA ASN A 338 30.07 14.44 11.07
C ASN A 338 29.15 14.24 12.31
N PRO A 339 28.70 15.32 13.00
CA PRO A 339 27.71 15.25 14.07
C PRO A 339 26.56 14.25 13.84
N ARG A 340 26.02 14.17 12.62
CA ARG A 340 24.94 13.22 12.27
C ARG A 340 25.37 11.75 12.39
N TYR A 341 26.58 11.41 11.96
CA TYR A 341 27.13 10.04 12.12
C TYR A 341 27.28 9.68 13.60
N LYS A 342 27.87 10.59 14.40
CA LYS A 342 28.04 10.37 15.84
C LYS A 342 26.70 10.21 16.55
N GLN A 343 25.72 11.04 16.18
CA GLN A 343 24.37 10.98 16.71
C GLN A 343 23.71 9.64 16.39
N HIS A 344 23.63 9.25 15.11
CA HIS A 344 22.98 7.99 14.72
C HIS A 344 23.67 6.79 15.36
N LYS A 345 25.00 6.76 15.41
CA LYS A 345 25.76 5.69 16.07
C LYS A 345 25.42 5.59 17.55
N ARG A 346 25.44 6.71 18.28
CA ARG A 346 25.08 6.75 19.70
C ARG A 346 23.63 6.36 19.94
N GLU A 347 22.71 6.80 19.09
CA GLU A 347 21.28 6.42 19.18
C GLU A 347 21.10 4.91 18.97
N ILE A 348 21.77 4.30 17.98
CA ILE A 348 21.75 2.85 17.75
C ILE A 348 22.33 2.10 18.95
N GLU A 349 23.49 2.51 19.46
CA GLU A 349 24.14 1.89 20.63
C GLU A 349 23.23 1.94 21.85
N ASN A 350 22.72 3.13 22.21
CA ASN A 350 21.80 3.31 23.33
C ASN A 350 20.52 2.45 23.18
N MET A 351 19.93 2.40 21.98
CA MET A 351 18.74 1.59 21.75
C MET A 351 19.06 0.09 21.84
N ARG A 352 20.21 -0.38 21.36
CA ARG A 352 20.59 -1.80 21.43
C ARG A 352 20.95 -2.24 22.86
N GLU A 353 21.70 -1.42 23.58
CA GLU A 353 22.22 -1.75 24.91
C GLU A 353 21.18 -1.62 26.02
N SER A 354 20.26 -0.64 25.92
CA SER A 354 19.31 -0.36 27.00
C SER A 354 17.86 -0.25 26.52
N GLY A 355 17.61 0.37 25.37
CA GLY A 355 16.24 0.62 24.89
C GLY A 355 15.46 -0.66 24.56
N ILE A 356 15.99 -1.50 23.68
CA ILE A 356 15.37 -2.76 23.27
C ILE A 356 15.23 -3.73 24.44
N PRO A 357 16.26 -4.00 25.28
CA PRO A 357 16.10 -4.85 26.46
C PRO A 357 15.00 -4.38 27.42
N LEU A 358 14.87 -3.06 27.62
CA LEU A 358 13.80 -2.49 28.43
C LEU A 358 12.42 -2.70 27.78
N LEU A 359 12.29 -2.40 26.49
CA LEU A 359 11.03 -2.60 25.76
C LEU A 359 10.63 -4.07 25.68
N GLU A 360 11.57 -4.99 25.52
CA GLU A 360 11.33 -6.43 25.58
C GLU A 360 10.86 -6.86 26.97
N THR A 361 11.42 -6.29 28.04
CA THR A 361 10.98 -6.53 29.43
C THR A 361 9.56 -6.04 29.65
N ILE A 362 9.26 -4.79 29.28
CA ILE A 362 7.93 -4.19 29.39
C ILE A 362 6.93 -5.02 28.58
N PHE A 363 7.26 -5.37 27.34
CA PHE A 363 6.36 -6.13 26.47
C PHE A 363 6.12 -7.56 26.99
N LEU A 364 7.14 -8.24 27.53
CA LEU A 364 6.99 -9.54 28.20
C LEU A 364 6.05 -9.45 29.42
N GLN A 365 6.18 -8.40 30.23
CA GLN A 365 5.32 -8.18 31.38
C GLN A 365 3.88 -7.87 30.93
N ASP A 366 3.70 -6.85 30.09
CA ASP A 366 2.40 -6.27 29.77
C ASP A 366 1.58 -7.14 28.82
N ALA A 367 2.21 -7.83 27.87
CA ALA A 367 1.50 -8.60 26.85
C ALA A 367 1.46 -10.10 27.15
N PHE A 368 2.40 -10.62 27.96
CA PHE A 368 2.54 -12.04 28.23
C PHE A 368 2.47 -12.41 29.72
N ASN A 369 2.23 -11.46 30.62
CA ASN A 369 2.20 -11.71 32.07
C ASN A 369 3.44 -12.49 32.55
N ASN A 370 4.63 -12.11 32.05
CA ASN A 370 5.90 -12.78 32.31
C ASN A 370 6.02 -14.24 31.81
N ASN A 371 5.10 -14.72 30.97
CA ASN A 371 5.20 -16.03 30.34
C ASN A 371 6.30 -16.04 29.25
N LYS A 372 7.53 -16.35 29.66
CA LYS A 372 8.72 -16.39 28.79
C LYS A 372 8.59 -17.38 27.62
N GLN A 373 7.86 -18.48 27.79
CA GLN A 373 7.71 -19.49 26.74
C GLN A 373 6.81 -18.97 25.60
N HIS A 374 5.67 -18.39 25.94
CA HIS A 374 4.75 -17.78 24.97
C HIS A 374 5.41 -16.59 24.27
N TYR A 375 6.12 -15.75 25.04
CA TYR A 375 6.87 -14.62 24.49
C TYR A 375 7.94 -15.06 23.48
N LYS A 376 8.76 -16.08 23.80
CA LYS A 376 9.76 -16.62 22.87
C LYS A 376 9.13 -17.14 21.57
N LYS A 377 7.98 -17.80 21.65
CA LYS A 377 7.23 -18.27 20.47
C LYS A 377 6.75 -17.11 19.61
N PHE A 378 6.22 -16.06 20.22
CA PHE A 378 5.83 -14.82 19.53
C PHE A 378 7.02 -14.17 18.82
N LEU A 379 8.10 -13.92 19.56
CA LEU A 379 9.32 -13.31 19.03
C LEU A 379 9.91 -14.11 17.88
N LEU A 380 9.91 -15.44 17.95
CA LEU A 380 10.42 -16.27 16.87
C LEU A 380 9.61 -16.09 15.58
N SER A 381 8.29 -16.06 15.67
CA SER A 381 7.41 -15.80 14.51
C SER A 381 7.67 -14.40 13.93
N TYR A 382 7.74 -13.39 14.80
CA TYR A 382 7.98 -12.01 14.37
C TYR A 382 9.38 -11.83 13.75
N LYS A 383 10.45 -12.31 14.40
CA LYS A 383 11.83 -12.19 13.91
C LYS A 383 12.02 -12.85 12.54
N LYS A 384 11.36 -13.99 12.29
CA LYS A 384 11.36 -14.65 10.98
C LYS A 384 10.75 -13.76 9.89
N ILE A 385 9.68 -13.03 10.19
CA ILE A 385 9.05 -12.11 9.24
C ILE A 385 9.91 -10.86 9.05
N ASN A 386 10.29 -10.22 10.16
CA ASN A 386 11.03 -8.96 10.16
C ASN A 386 12.37 -9.08 9.43
N LYS A 387 13.17 -10.11 9.73
CA LYS A 387 14.46 -10.31 9.05
C LYS A 387 14.32 -11.00 7.69
N GLY A 388 13.29 -11.82 7.53
CA GLY A 388 13.10 -12.69 6.38
C GLY A 388 12.38 -12.04 5.20
N PHE A 389 11.62 -10.97 5.41
CA PHE A 389 10.73 -10.49 4.36
C PHE A 389 10.44 -8.99 4.40
N ILE A 390 10.44 -8.35 5.57
CA ILE A 390 10.16 -6.91 5.67
C ILE A 390 11.36 -6.11 5.14
N HIS A 391 11.11 -5.16 4.25
CA HIS A 391 12.13 -4.21 3.82
C HIS A 391 12.35 -3.12 4.88
N ILE A 392 13.53 -2.51 4.88
CA ILE A 392 13.82 -1.37 5.76
C ILE A 392 13.06 -0.15 5.20
N SER A 393 12.33 0.58 6.05
CA SER A 393 11.61 1.80 5.67
C SER A 393 12.58 2.99 5.50
N HIS A 394 13.29 3.04 4.37
CA HIS A 394 14.33 4.03 4.08
C HIS A 394 14.52 4.23 2.57
N THR A 395 15.32 5.24 2.21
CA THR A 395 15.85 5.47 0.86
C THR A 395 17.35 5.10 0.79
N PRO A 396 17.90 4.51 -0.29
CA PRO A 396 17.27 4.03 -1.51
C PRO A 396 17.43 2.50 -1.67
N ILE A 397 16.40 1.74 -1.30
CA ILE A 397 16.13 0.42 -1.90
C ILE A 397 14.63 0.35 -2.23
N ASN A 398 14.11 1.39 -2.88
CA ASN A 398 12.84 1.38 -3.60
C ASN A 398 13.16 1.94 -4.99
N ASN A 399 13.33 1.09 -6.00
CA ASN A 399 13.70 1.51 -7.38
C ASN A 399 12.58 2.24 -8.14
N SER A 400 11.67 2.92 -7.43
CA SER A 400 10.65 3.79 -8.03
C SER A 400 11.32 5.12 -8.37
N ILE A 401 11.64 5.32 -9.65
CA ILE A 401 12.17 6.58 -10.17
C ILE A 401 11.24 7.74 -9.74
N GLY A 402 11.83 8.82 -9.19
CA GLY A 402 11.10 10.02 -8.76
C GLY A 402 10.75 10.14 -7.27
N MET A 403 11.33 9.31 -6.38
CA MET A 403 11.15 9.42 -4.93
C MET A 403 12.42 9.93 -4.24
N ASP A 404 12.66 11.25 -4.31
CA ASP A 404 13.83 11.87 -3.67
C ASP A 404 13.81 11.75 -2.14
N ALA A 405 15.02 11.65 -1.58
CA ALA A 405 15.35 11.31 -0.20
C ALA A 405 14.74 12.28 0.82
N GLN A 406 13.81 11.80 1.64
CA GLN A 406 13.27 12.58 2.76
C GLN A 406 12.97 11.67 3.97
N ILE A 407 14.03 11.35 4.71
CA ILE A 407 13.92 10.86 6.09
C ILE A 407 14.04 12.09 6.99
N THR A 408 13.12 12.28 7.93
CA THR A 408 13.20 13.39 8.88
C THR A 408 13.72 12.96 10.23
N SER A 409 14.87 13.54 10.57
CA SER A 409 15.03 14.18 11.87
C SER A 409 14.18 15.45 11.88
N SER A 410 13.00 15.44 12.53
CA SER A 410 12.29 16.58 13.17
C SER A 410 10.75 16.56 13.05
N VAL A 411 10.12 16.70 14.24
CA VAL A 411 8.72 17.08 14.61
C VAL A 411 7.64 16.02 14.25
N VAL A 412 6.62 15.62 15.05
CA VAL A 412 5.74 16.23 16.09
C VAL A 412 5.21 15.13 17.06
N ASN A 413 5.27 15.31 18.39
CA ASN A 413 4.18 15.59 19.36
C ASN A 413 2.86 14.77 19.28
N THR A 414 2.70 13.87 20.28
CA THR A 414 1.50 13.52 21.07
C THR A 414 0.22 12.99 20.38
N ARG A 415 -0.08 11.70 20.60
CA ARG A 415 -1.24 11.19 21.38
C ARG A 415 -1.38 9.66 21.25
N VAL A 416 -0.44 8.95 21.85
CA VAL A 416 -0.60 7.65 22.51
C VAL A 416 0.35 7.76 23.72
N TRP A 417 0.17 7.00 24.81
CA TRP A 417 1.15 6.86 25.91
C TRP A 417 0.95 7.60 27.24
N PRO A 418 -0.23 7.56 27.89
CA PRO A 418 -0.31 7.74 29.34
C PRO A 418 0.41 6.63 30.14
N ALA A 419 0.75 5.49 29.53
CA ALA A 419 1.41 4.37 30.22
C ALA A 419 2.94 4.51 30.38
N LEU A 420 3.55 5.58 29.86
CA LEU A 420 5.02 5.75 29.84
C LEU A 420 5.50 7.12 30.35
N GLU A 421 4.58 8.03 30.68
CA GLU A 421 4.91 9.32 31.27
C GLU A 421 5.32 9.11 32.73
N GLY A 422 6.64 9.20 32.97
CA GLY A 422 7.27 8.92 34.27
C GLY A 422 8.56 8.11 34.17
N THR A 423 8.86 7.50 33.01
CA THR A 423 10.11 6.77 32.81
C THR A 423 11.22 7.66 32.23
N ALA A 424 12.48 7.44 32.62
CA ALA A 424 13.66 8.15 32.09
C ALA A 424 13.82 8.04 30.55
N TYR A 425 13.08 7.14 29.91
CA TYR A 425 13.15 6.80 28.48
C TYR A 425 11.95 7.29 27.66
N ALA A 426 10.97 7.98 28.28
CA ALA A 426 9.80 8.52 27.61
C ALA A 426 10.14 9.44 26.43
N SER A 427 11.26 10.16 26.50
CA SER A 427 11.75 11.05 25.42
C SER A 427 12.34 10.29 24.22
N LEU A 428 12.87 9.08 24.39
CA LEU A 428 13.34 8.18 23.33
C LEU A 428 12.15 7.51 22.62
N ILE A 429 11.13 7.11 23.39
CA ILE A 429 9.91 6.46 22.87
C ILE A 429 9.00 7.48 22.16
N LYS A 430 8.90 8.73 22.65
CA LYS A 430 8.21 9.85 21.95
C LYS A 430 8.80 10.16 20.56
N ARG A 431 10.02 9.71 20.25
CA ARG A 431 10.66 9.87 18.92
C ARG A 431 10.43 8.68 17.97
N ALA A 432 9.88 7.57 18.46
CA ALA A 432 9.82 6.30 17.72
C ALA A 432 8.58 6.17 16.80
N VAL A 433 7.45 6.78 17.15
CA VAL A 433 6.21 6.76 16.35
C VAL A 433 6.25 7.88 15.31
N LYS A 434 6.24 7.53 14.02
CA LYS A 434 6.58 8.49 12.94
C LYS A 434 5.62 8.54 11.74
N ARG A 435 4.59 7.70 11.67
CA ARG A 435 3.64 7.71 10.54
C ARG A 435 2.35 8.42 10.93
N ASP A 436 2.03 9.53 10.28
CA ASP A 436 0.76 10.21 10.50
C ASP A 436 -0.39 9.42 9.84
N ILE A 437 -1.56 9.42 10.50
CA ILE A 437 -2.77 8.76 10.02
C ILE A 437 -3.87 9.80 9.89
N PHE A 438 -4.33 10.01 8.66
CA PHE A 438 -5.47 10.83 8.31
C PHE A 438 -6.73 9.97 8.26
N TYR A 439 -7.70 10.30 9.12
CA TYR A 439 -8.99 9.60 9.20
C TYR A 439 -10.03 10.23 8.28
N ASN A 440 -10.96 9.40 7.82
CA ASN A 440 -12.07 9.76 6.95
C ASN A 440 -13.17 10.52 7.72
N ARG A 441 -13.01 11.83 7.92
CA ARG A 441 -14.00 12.63 8.65
C ARG A 441 -15.30 12.76 7.85
N TYR A 442 -16.41 12.34 8.45
CA TYR A 442 -17.76 12.64 7.97
C TYR A 442 -18.26 13.83 8.79
N ASP A 443 -18.61 14.93 8.11
CA ASP A 443 -19.31 16.05 8.71
C ASP A 443 -20.78 15.70 8.97
#